data_AF-A0A1V5LZ96-F1
#
_entry.id   AF-A0A1V5LZ96-F1
#
_cell.length_a   1.000
_cell.length_b   1.000
_cell.length_c   1.000
_cell.angle_alpha   90.00
_cell.angle_beta   90.00
_cell.angle_gamma   90.00
#
_symmetry.space_group_name_H-M   'P 1'
#
loop_
_entity.id
_entity.type
_entity.pdbx_description
1 polymer ?
#
loop_
_entity_poly.entity_id
_entity_poly.type
_entity_poly.pdbx_seq_one_letter_code
_entity_poly.pdbx_strand_id
1 'polypeptide(L)'
;MGRVTVCPKDNTLAVDYVLPPAAGVPALEQLRKERGRYFRPGTDLTTIRRDAARALLVRGFLAEPKLVLNGTPVAGPFTKMAVDGVIWWRVPIAEP
;
A
#
# COMPACT_ATOMS: atom_id res chain seq x y z
N MET A 1 -4.52 -0.91 14.65
CA MET A 1 -5.63 0.06 14.50
C MET A 1 -5.28 1.01 13.37
N GLY A 2 -6.23 1.33 12.50
CA GLY A 2 -6.06 2.34 11.45
C GLY A 2 -7.14 3.41 11.57
N ARG A 3 -6.78 4.66 11.31
CA ARG A 3 -7.65 5.84 11.27
C ARG A 3 -7.57 6.43 9.86
N VAL A 4 -8.73 6.67 9.27
CA VAL A 4 -8.87 7.36 7.99
C VAL A 4 -9.57 8.68 8.26
N THR A 5 -8.95 9.78 7.82
CA THR A 5 -9.51 11.13 7.90
C THR A 5 -9.65 11.67 6.48
N VAL A 6 -10.88 12.03 6.12
CA VAL A 6 -11.20 12.61 4.80
C VAL A 6 -11.46 14.11 5.01
N CYS A 7 -10.72 14.95 4.28
CA CYS A 7 -10.89 16.41 4.29
C CYS A 7 -11.34 16.88 2.90
N PRO A 8 -12.65 16.94 2.62
CA PRO A 8 -13.18 17.25 1.28
C PRO A 8 -12.80 18.65 0.78
N LYS A 9 -12.69 19.63 1.70
CA LYS A 9 -12.37 21.03 1.37
C LYS A 9 -11.02 21.17 0.66
N ASP A 10 -10.04 20.35 1.04
CA ASP A 10 -8.66 20.43 0.56
C ASP A 10 -8.31 19.33 -0.44
N ASN A 11 -9.29 18.50 -0.81
CA ASN A 11 -9.11 17.28 -1.60
C ASN A 11 -8.08 16.32 -0.96
N THR A 12 -8.00 16.31 0.38
CA THR A 12 -6.96 15.59 1.14
C THR A 12 -7.52 14.32 1.79
N LEU A 13 -6.77 13.24 1.66
CA LEU A 13 -6.94 12.00 2.39
C LEU A 13 -5.76 11.81 3.33
N ALA A 14 -6.01 11.80 4.63
CA ALA A 14 -5.02 11.44 5.64
C ALA A 14 -5.32 10.05 6.18
N VAL A 15 -4.32 9.18 6.17
CA VAL A 15 -4.44 7.81 6.64
C VAL A 15 -3.33 7.55 7.65
N ASP A 16 -3.73 7.36 8.89
CA ASP A 16 -2.85 6.96 9.98
C ASP A 16 -3.10 5.49 10.26
N TYR A 17 -2.13 4.64 9.96
CA TYR A 17 -2.29 3.21 10.16
C TYR A 17 -1.09 2.66 10.91
N VAL A 18 -1.37 1.81 11.89
CA VAL A 18 -0.38 0.85 12.36
C VAL A 18 -0.56 -0.39 11.48
N LEU A 19 0.14 -0.40 10.35
CA LEU A 19 0.43 -1.66 9.71
C LEU A 19 1.53 -2.27 10.60
N PRO A 20 1.43 -3.55 11.02
CA PRO A 20 2.66 -4.24 11.38
C PRO A 20 3.62 -4.00 10.21
N PRO A 21 4.92 -3.75 10.46
CA PRO A 21 5.89 -3.71 9.39
C PRO A 21 5.54 -4.88 8.50
N ALA A 22 5.56 -4.67 7.17
CA ALA A 22 5.49 -5.83 6.29
C ALA A 22 6.40 -6.85 6.97
N ALA A 23 5.95 -8.09 7.18
CA ALA A 23 6.89 -9.13 7.54
C ALA A 23 7.83 -9.35 6.33
N GLY A 24 8.21 -8.31 5.59
CA GLY A 24 9.49 -7.68 5.82
C GLY A 24 10.51 -8.67 5.37
N VAL A 25 11.22 -8.33 4.32
CA VAL A 25 12.28 -9.19 3.82
C VAL A 25 13.18 -9.75 4.91
N PRO A 26 13.46 -9.10 6.06
CA PRO A 26 14.10 -9.81 7.18
C PRO A 26 13.39 -11.09 7.64
N ALA A 27 12.07 -11.08 7.85
CA ALA A 27 11.29 -12.26 8.22
C ALA A 27 11.12 -13.26 7.06
N LEU A 28 10.98 -12.80 5.81
CA LEU A 28 10.95 -13.69 4.63
C LEU A 28 12.32 -14.29 4.29
N GLU A 29 13.40 -13.55 4.47
CA GLU A 29 14.80 -14.00 4.35
C GLU A 29 15.14 -14.95 5.49
N GLN A 30 14.69 -14.65 6.71
CA GLN A 30 14.84 -15.55 7.83
C GLN A 30 14.02 -16.82 7.63
N LEU A 31 12.79 -16.71 7.13
CA LEU A 31 11.99 -17.87 6.72
C LEU A 31 12.65 -18.63 5.56
N ARG A 32 13.28 -17.95 4.60
CA ARG A 32 14.06 -18.60 3.53
C ARG A 32 15.29 -19.33 4.08
N LYS A 33 15.94 -18.77 5.11
CA LYS A 33 17.07 -19.40 5.81
C LYS A 33 16.64 -20.59 6.67
N GLU A 34 15.57 -20.46 7.44
CA GLU A 34 15.07 -21.47 8.39
C GLU A 34 14.23 -22.56 7.71
N ARG A 35 13.51 -22.20 6.65
CA ARG A 35 12.44 -22.97 6.01
C ARG A 35 12.57 -22.89 4.48
N GLY A 36 13.80 -22.96 3.95
CA GLY A 36 14.09 -22.82 2.51
C GLY A 36 13.31 -23.77 1.59
N ARG A 37 12.95 -24.97 2.07
CA ARG A 37 12.12 -25.95 1.34
C ARG A 37 10.73 -25.46 0.94
N TYR A 38 10.22 -24.41 1.58
CA TYR A 38 8.90 -23.83 1.28
C TYR A 38 8.97 -22.79 0.15
N PHE A 39 10.17 -22.38 -0.26
CA PHE A 39 10.38 -21.47 -1.38
C PHE A 39 10.82 -22.25 -2.61
N ARG A 40 10.22 -21.95 -3.77
CA ARG A 40 10.65 -22.56 -5.03
C ARG A 40 12.06 -22.02 -5.40
N PRO A 41 12.94 -22.84 -6.02
CA PRO A 41 14.21 -22.34 -6.55
C PRO A 41 13.96 -21.14 -7.48
N GLY A 42 14.71 -20.06 -7.29
CA GLY A 42 14.55 -18.83 -8.08
C GLY A 42 13.42 -17.89 -7.62
N THR A 43 12.79 -18.13 -6.47
CA THR A 43 11.78 -17.21 -5.92
C THR A 43 12.41 -15.85 -5.65
N ASP A 44 11.96 -14.83 -6.39
CA ASP A 44 12.39 -13.45 -6.23
C ASP A 44 11.57 -12.75 -5.14
N LEU A 45 12.23 -12.48 -4.01
CA LEU A 45 11.64 -11.77 -2.88
C LEU A 45 11.35 -10.30 -3.20
N THR A 46 11.96 -9.75 -4.25
CA THR A 46 11.69 -8.39 -4.75
C THR A 46 10.33 -8.30 -5.45
N THR A 47 9.98 -9.33 -6.21
CA THR A 47 8.64 -9.49 -6.80
C THR A 47 7.59 -9.71 -5.71
N ILE A 48 7.85 -10.56 -4.72
CA ILE A 48 6.94 -10.78 -3.58
C ILE A 48 6.76 -9.49 -2.76
N ARG A 49 7.81 -8.69 -2.58
CA ARG A 49 7.72 -7.34 -1.97
C ARG A 49 6.74 -6.45 -2.72
N ARG A 50 6.83 -6.42 -4.05
CA ARG A 50 5.96 -5.62 -4.91
C ARG A 50 4.52 -6.11 -4.89
N ASP A 51 4.31 -7.42 -4.89
CA ASP A 51 2.97 -8.02 -4.83
C ASP A 51 2.33 -7.89 -3.44
N ALA A 52 3.16 -7.85 -2.38
CA ALA A 52 2.72 -7.53 -1.03
C ALA A 52 2.51 -6.02 -0.81
N ALA A 53 2.78 -5.16 -1.80
CA ALA A 53 2.51 -3.73 -1.70
C ALA A 53 1.01 -3.50 -1.53
N ARG A 54 0.64 -3.10 -0.31
CA ARG A 54 -0.74 -2.83 0.06
C ARG A 54 -1.17 -1.51 -0.58
N ALA A 55 -2.40 -1.46 -1.05
CA ALA A 55 -2.99 -0.24 -1.60
C ALA A 55 -4.35 0.03 -0.96
N LEU A 56 -4.68 1.30 -0.78
CA LEU A 56 -6.03 1.76 -0.48
C LEU A 56 -6.76 2.07 -1.77
N LEU A 57 -8.04 1.68 -1.81
CA LEU A 57 -8.95 2.10 -2.85
C LEU A 57 -9.77 3.27 -2.32
N VAL A 58 -9.64 4.41 -2.98
CA VAL A 58 -10.27 5.66 -2.55
C VAL A 58 -11.19 6.16 -3.64
N ARG A 59 -12.46 6.41 -3.32
CA ARG A 59 -13.46 6.95 -4.26
C ARG A 59 -14.01 8.28 -3.76
N GLY A 60 -14.73 8.99 -4.63
CA GLY A 60 -15.42 10.24 -4.29
C GLY A 60 -14.60 11.51 -4.49
N PHE A 61 -13.34 11.38 -4.94
CA PHE A 61 -12.49 12.50 -5.32
C PHE A 61 -12.59 12.74 -6.84
N LEU A 62 -13.03 13.93 -7.24
CA LEU A 62 -13.15 14.33 -8.65
C LEU A 62 -11.77 14.49 -9.31
N ALA A 63 -10.79 14.96 -8.56
CA ALA A 63 -9.38 15.08 -8.94
C ALA A 63 -8.50 14.15 -8.11
N GLU A 64 -7.23 14.01 -8.47
CA GLU A 64 -6.28 13.20 -7.71
C GLU A 64 -6.19 13.68 -6.24
N PRO A 65 -6.45 12.79 -5.24
CA PRO A 65 -6.43 13.19 -3.84
C PRO A 65 -5.00 13.55 -3.40
N LYS A 66 -4.86 14.55 -2.53
CA LYS A 66 -3.61 14.76 -1.80
C LYS A 66 -3.53 13.73 -0.69
N LEU A 67 -2.50 12.90 -0.68
CA LEU A 67 -2.36 11.84 0.32
C LEU A 67 -1.37 12.24 1.41
N VAL A 68 -1.75 11.98 2.66
CA VAL A 68 -0.85 12.01 3.82
C VAL A 68 -0.92 10.64 4.48
N LEU A 69 0.21 9.92 4.54
CA LEU A 69 0.32 8.63 5.21
C LEU A 69 1.18 8.77 6.46
N ASN A 70 0.63 8.44 7.62
CA ASN A 70 1.33 8.51 8.91
C ASN A 70 2.07 9.85 9.12
N GLY A 71 1.43 10.96 8.74
CA GLY A 71 2.01 12.31 8.79
C GLY A 71 2.92 12.71 7.63
N THR A 72 3.25 11.80 6.71
CA THR A 72 4.12 12.07 5.55
C THR A 72 3.29 12.30 4.28
N PRO A 73 3.47 13.43 3.55
CA PRO A 73 2.81 13.63 2.27
C PRO A 73 3.33 12.63 1.25
N VAL A 74 2.43 12.00 0.50
CA VAL A 74 2.76 11.11 -0.59
C VAL A 74 2.32 11.76 -1.89
N ALA A 75 3.30 11.95 -2.77
CA ALA A 75 3.06 12.47 -4.11
C ALA A 75 2.50 11.38 -5.02
N GLY A 76 1.58 11.78 -5.90
CA GLY A 76 1.14 10.95 -7.02
C GLY A 76 2.19 10.87 -8.14
N PRO A 77 1.82 10.36 -9.32
CA PRO A 77 0.45 10.11 -9.76
C PRO A 77 -0.16 8.84 -9.17
N PHE A 78 -1.44 8.88 -8.83
CA PHE A 78 -2.21 7.72 -8.40
C PHE A 78 -2.97 7.09 -9.56
N THR A 79 -2.91 5.77 -9.68
CA THR A 79 -3.59 5.05 -10.76
C THR A 79 -5.09 4.96 -10.48
N LYS A 80 -5.93 5.27 -11.46
CA LYS A 80 -7.37 4.93 -11.40
C LYS A 80 -7.57 3.48 -11.79
N MET A 81 -8.40 2.76 -11.06
CA MET A 81 -8.88 1.43 -11.45
C MET A 81 -10.40 1.36 -11.39
N ALA A 82 -10.99 0.53 -12.24
CA ALA A 82 -12.38 0.16 -12.14
C ALA A 82 -12.50 -1.15 -11.35
N VAL A 83 -13.32 -1.16 -10.30
CA VAL A 83 -13.72 -2.36 -9.55
C VAL A 83 -15.24 -2.36 -9.48
N ASP A 84 -15.87 -3.42 -9.97
CA ASP A 84 -17.33 -3.58 -10.01
C ASP A 84 -18.07 -2.38 -10.64
N GLY A 85 -17.51 -1.83 -11.72
CA GLY A 85 -18.07 -0.67 -12.42
C GLY A 85 -17.88 0.68 -11.71
N VAL A 86 -17.19 0.70 -10.58
CA VAL A 86 -16.87 1.91 -9.80
C VAL A 86 -15.42 2.30 -10.03
N ILE A 87 -15.16 3.59 -10.27
CA ILE A 87 -13.80 4.13 -10.38
C ILE A 87 -13.24 4.44 -9.00
N TRP A 88 -12.05 3.91 -8.73
CA TRP A 88 -11.28 4.11 -7.51
C TRP A 88 -9.89 4.65 -7.85
N TRP A 89 -9.37 5.52 -6.99
CA TRP A 89 -7.94 5.84 -6.92
C TRP A 89 -7.23 4.74 -6.15
N ARG A 90 -6.23 4.11 -6.77
CA ARG A 90 -5.32 3.16 -6.14
C ARG A 90 -4.16 3.93 -5.52
N VAL A 91 -4.12 3.93 -4.20
CA VAL A 91 -3.16 4.70 -3.42
C VAL A 91 -2.23 3.73 -2.67
N PRO A 92 -0.92 3.72 -2.91
CA PRO A 92 0.00 2.83 -2.20
C PRO A 92 0.04 3.15 -0.70
N ILE A 93 0.06 2.11 0.14
CA ILE A 93 0.24 2.20 1.61
C ILE A 93 1.38 1.30 2.12
N ALA A 94 2.22 0.81 1.21
CA ALA A 94 3.54 0.30 1.53
C ALA A 94 4.58 1.37 1.15
N GLU A 95 5.75 1.34 1.80
CA GLU A 95 6.84 2.31 1.59
C GLU A 95 7.14 2.56 0.10
N PRO A 96 7.57 3.78 -0.28
CA PRO A 96 8.05 4.06 -1.63
C PRO A 96 9.21 3.15 -2.06
#